data_AF-A0A946QQF4-F1
#
_entry.id   AF-A0A946QQF4-F1
#
_cell.length_a   1.000
_cell.length_b   1.000
_cell.length_c   1.000
_cell.angle_alpha   90.00
_cell.angle_beta   90.00
_cell.angle_gamma   90.00
#
_symmetry.space_group_name_H-M   'P 1'
#
loop_
_entity.id
_entity.type
_entity.pdbx_description
1 polymer ?
#
loop_
_entity_poly.entity_id
_entity_poly.type
_entity_poly.pdbx_seq_one_letter_code
_entity_poly.pdbx_strand_id
1 'polypeptide(L)'
;MMPNGHIVISNDEVIEPLLGYGLNSIIDFKKIPPGLKFLLDEYKDEITAIKSQNIAVHESIKNKWDLYSSDEYGILKSYTLNTELLETSWGQGNTLGLSYNRFCPKDPSDTTKTCLVGCTAVALGQVLHFWGCRVFPDGTETYTPVGFSSSISLNLYDQDYNWDSMSHSSPDDDNAELLYHSAIAVSSDFGSSSTESSIYASRFALVNYFGFNANMPVEKDSLTSSVWLNMLKGEINAERPIIYRGAECDTCVGHQWVIDGYNSSDEFHCNWGWNGDEQSTYYTLTNLTPDVYNFNSTQKAILNIYPKLDGCSGDFSGEPLVCTSNESYSITLPSLASVVWSKSANLDQVGGNTGTTYTVNEGVSGTNAPGTITATIKDSQGSTFMTRTKTVWVGAPYINPNTIEFYNSEASTGKLCANAFGNDFSFTTSSEWSSFDIKLTNLAETQTICSFTIYDTQGDLDLCSVSDGTYMFWVRGTNDCGTASNWSKTSVEYEDCGGQFFLLMTPNPSSSQTTLSIVSTSTEKVDEAVEWELEVFDATQNLKEKKVKIKGTEIEINTGNWKEGVYLIRVNYNNEILQGKLVVKK
;
A
#
# COMPACT_ATOMS: atom_id res chain seq x y z
N MET A 1 -5.71 29.49 35.51
CA MET A 1 -5.65 28.19 34.82
C MET A 1 -5.48 27.15 35.90
N MET A 2 -6.29 26.09 35.92
CA MET A 2 -5.92 24.92 36.74
C MET A 2 -4.64 24.34 36.14
N PRO A 3 -3.64 23.93 36.96
CA PRO A 3 -2.49 23.23 36.42
C PRO A 3 -2.95 22.00 35.63
N ASN A 4 -2.41 21.84 34.42
CA ASN A 4 -2.57 20.63 33.62
C ASN A 4 -1.43 19.68 34.00
N GLY A 5 -1.68 18.38 34.10
CA GLY A 5 -0.69 17.41 34.58
C GLY A 5 -1.14 16.58 35.79
N HIS A 6 -0.39 15.53 36.07
CA HIS A 6 -0.56 14.68 37.25
C HIS A 6 0.77 14.40 37.93
N ILE A 7 0.70 14.06 39.22
CA ILE A 7 1.83 13.59 40.02
C ILE A 7 1.35 12.37 40.81
N VAL A 8 2.14 11.30 40.83
CA VAL A 8 1.93 10.10 41.63
C VAL A 8 2.90 10.15 42.80
N ILE A 9 2.37 10.27 44.02
CA ILE A 9 3.13 10.44 45.26
C ILE A 9 2.88 9.23 46.15
N SER A 10 3.92 8.70 46.79
CA SER A 10 3.75 7.68 47.82
C SER A 10 3.20 8.30 49.12
N ASN A 11 2.42 7.53 49.89
CA ASN A 11 1.89 7.97 51.18
C ASN A 11 2.63 7.30 52.35
N ASP A 12 3.94 7.08 52.21
CA ASP A 12 4.78 6.43 53.21
C ASP A 12 6.23 6.92 53.12
N GLU A 13 6.78 7.43 54.22
CA GLU A 13 8.10 8.05 54.27
C GLU A 13 9.26 7.06 54.04
N VAL A 14 9.03 5.75 54.16
CA VAL A 14 10.04 4.71 53.85
C VAL A 14 10.18 4.38 52.37
N ILE A 15 9.36 5.03 51.53
CA ILE A 15 9.22 4.76 50.10
C ILE A 15 9.58 6.02 49.31
N GLU A 16 10.10 5.85 48.09
CA GLU A 16 10.33 6.95 47.15
C GLU A 16 9.12 7.91 47.11
N PRO A 17 9.31 9.23 47.38
CA PRO A 17 8.19 10.17 47.46
C PRO A 17 7.51 10.39 46.10
N LEU A 18 8.27 10.56 45.02
CA LEU A 18 7.76 10.81 43.68
C LEU A 18 7.88 9.53 42.84
N LEU A 19 6.75 8.93 42.50
CA LEU A 19 6.70 7.67 41.75
C LEU A 19 6.59 7.88 40.24
N GLY A 20 6.00 9.02 39.85
CA GLY A 20 5.95 9.47 38.48
C GLY A 20 5.10 10.71 38.30
N TYR A 21 5.16 11.31 37.11
CA TYR A 21 4.42 12.53 36.79
C TYR A 21 4.24 12.69 35.29
N GLY A 22 3.29 13.54 34.92
CA GLY A 22 3.20 14.08 33.57
C GLY A 22 2.79 15.54 33.57
N LEU A 23 3.44 16.32 32.70
CA LEU A 23 3.30 17.79 32.69
C LEU A 23 2.07 18.27 31.92
N ASN A 24 1.56 17.46 30.98
CA ASN A 24 0.42 17.79 30.13
C ASN A 24 -0.57 16.62 30.07
N SER A 25 -0.83 15.98 31.21
CA SER A 25 -1.61 14.74 31.27
C SER A 25 -2.66 14.76 32.37
N ILE A 26 -3.81 14.13 32.11
CA ILE A 26 -4.83 13.88 33.13
C ILE A 26 -5.02 12.38 33.23
N ILE A 27 -4.69 11.79 34.38
CA ILE A 27 -4.96 10.37 34.62
C ILE A 27 -6.47 10.17 34.77
N ASP A 28 -7.08 9.56 33.77
CA ASP A 28 -8.34 8.82 33.92
C ASP A 28 -7.99 7.35 34.18
N PHE A 29 -8.04 6.93 35.45
CA PHE A 29 -7.74 5.55 35.86
C PHE A 29 -8.59 4.48 35.15
N LYS A 30 -9.70 4.85 34.50
CA LYS A 30 -10.51 3.91 33.70
C LYS A 30 -9.96 3.70 32.28
N LYS A 31 -9.03 4.55 31.84
CA LYS A 31 -8.51 4.60 30.47
C LYS A 31 -6.98 4.60 30.38
N ILE A 32 -6.29 4.42 31.51
CA ILE A 32 -4.81 4.40 31.51
C ILE A 32 -4.26 3.30 30.60
N PRO A 33 -3.07 3.50 30.01
CA PRO A 33 -2.41 2.48 29.23
C PRO A 33 -2.11 1.24 30.08
N PRO A 34 -2.17 0.02 29.52
CA PRO A 34 -1.88 -1.20 30.26
C PRO A 34 -0.48 -1.22 30.89
N GLY A 35 0.53 -0.64 30.22
CA GLY A 35 1.88 -0.51 30.78
C GLY A 35 1.94 0.37 32.04
N LEU A 36 1.19 1.48 32.04
CA LEU A 36 1.08 2.33 33.23
C LEU A 36 0.32 1.61 34.35
N LYS A 37 -0.78 0.92 34.03
CA LYS A 37 -1.51 0.09 35.00
C LYS A 37 -0.56 -0.92 35.66
N PHE A 38 0.22 -1.64 34.85
CA PHE A 38 1.20 -2.60 35.34
C PHE A 38 2.19 -1.97 36.33
N LEU A 39 2.80 -0.82 36.00
CA LEU A 39 3.71 -0.14 36.93
C LEU A 39 3.04 0.28 38.24
N LEU A 40 1.80 0.78 38.18
CA LEU A 40 1.07 1.19 39.38
C LEU A 40 0.70 -0.01 40.27
N ASP A 41 0.36 -1.15 39.67
CA ASP A 41 0.09 -2.39 40.42
C ASP A 41 1.38 -2.93 41.06
N GLU A 42 2.51 -2.90 40.36
CA GLU A 42 3.84 -3.24 40.92
C GLU A 42 4.19 -2.36 42.12
N TYR A 43 4.00 -1.03 41.99
CA TYR A 43 4.23 -0.11 43.11
C TYR A 43 3.35 -0.44 44.31
N LYS A 44 2.07 -0.73 44.07
CA LYS A 44 1.12 -1.10 45.13
C LYS A 44 1.54 -2.36 45.87
N ASP A 45 2.00 -3.38 45.15
CA ASP A 45 2.45 -4.64 45.74
C ASP A 45 3.73 -4.45 46.54
N GLU A 46 4.70 -3.67 46.01
CA GLU A 46 5.92 -3.32 46.74
C GLU A 46 5.63 -2.52 48.02
N ILE A 47 4.79 -1.49 47.94
CA ILE A 47 4.37 -0.69 49.10
C ILE A 47 3.70 -1.58 50.16
N THR A 48 2.83 -2.50 49.74
CA THR A 48 2.12 -3.41 50.66
C THR A 48 3.09 -4.35 51.38
N ALA A 49 4.08 -4.88 50.65
CA ALA A 49 5.10 -5.74 51.23
C ALA A 49 5.99 -4.98 52.22
N ILE A 50 6.45 -3.78 51.87
CA ILE A 50 7.30 -2.94 52.73
C ILE A 50 6.58 -2.63 54.06
N LYS A 51 5.31 -2.22 53.99
CA LYS A 51 4.49 -1.93 55.18
C LYS A 51 4.37 -3.10 56.14
N SER A 52 4.39 -4.33 55.63
CA SER A 52 4.28 -5.54 56.46
C SER A 52 5.54 -5.88 57.26
N GLN A 53 6.70 -5.30 56.91
CA GLN A 53 8.01 -5.73 57.45
C GLN A 53 8.74 -4.68 58.30
N ASN A 54 8.14 -3.51 58.54
CA ASN A 54 8.67 -2.45 59.41
C ASN A 54 10.13 -2.07 59.10
N ILE A 55 10.42 -1.88 57.82
CA ILE A 55 11.75 -1.59 57.28
C ILE A 55 12.18 -0.17 57.66
N ALA A 56 13.47 0.00 57.96
CA ALA A 56 14.04 1.32 58.25
C ALA A 56 14.14 2.16 56.97
N VAL A 57 13.89 3.47 57.08
CA VAL A 57 14.01 4.42 55.97
C VAL A 57 15.42 4.38 55.38
N HIS A 58 15.53 4.25 54.05
CA HIS A 58 16.83 4.37 53.39
C HIS A 58 17.25 5.85 53.35
N GLU A 59 18.55 6.15 53.54
CA GLU A 59 19.05 7.54 53.62
C GLU A 59 18.75 8.35 52.36
N SER A 60 18.85 7.74 51.17
CA SER A 60 18.50 8.40 49.91
C SER A 60 17.02 8.78 49.83
N ILE A 61 16.12 7.96 50.39
CA ILE A 61 14.67 8.22 50.39
C ILE A 61 14.36 9.37 51.37
N LYS A 62 14.96 9.30 52.56
CA LYS A 62 14.82 10.37 53.56
C LYS A 62 15.25 11.72 53.00
N ASN A 63 16.40 11.77 52.32
CA ASN A 63 16.91 13.01 51.72
C ASN A 63 15.93 13.60 50.67
N LYS A 64 15.24 12.76 49.90
CA LYS A 64 14.22 13.21 48.93
C LYS A 64 12.96 13.73 49.63
N TRP A 65 12.48 13.06 50.68
CA TRP A 65 11.37 13.55 51.50
C TRP A 65 11.69 14.90 52.15
N ASP A 66 12.89 15.02 52.75
CA ASP A 66 13.37 16.26 53.35
C ASP A 66 13.46 17.39 52.31
N LEU A 67 13.95 17.08 51.09
CA LEU A 67 14.01 18.02 49.98
C LEU A 67 12.62 18.51 49.55
N TYR A 68 11.69 17.59 49.27
CA TYR A 68 10.35 17.92 48.76
C TYR A 68 9.43 18.51 49.82
N SER A 69 9.74 18.32 51.11
CA SER A 69 8.99 18.89 52.23
C SER A 69 9.55 20.24 52.71
N SER A 70 10.66 20.71 52.12
CA SER A 70 11.28 21.98 52.49
C SER A 70 10.55 23.19 51.86
N ASP A 71 10.43 24.29 52.62
CA ASP A 71 9.85 25.56 52.14
C ASP A 71 10.79 26.31 51.16
N GLU A 72 12.03 25.85 50.99
CA GLU A 72 12.94 26.36 49.97
C GLU A 72 12.52 25.81 48.61
N TYR A 73 11.75 26.60 47.87
CA TYR A 73 11.51 26.41 46.43
C TYR A 73 12.84 26.56 45.66
N GLY A 74 13.70 25.56 45.76
CA GLY A 74 14.76 25.35 44.79
C GLY A 74 14.09 24.97 43.48
N ILE A 75 14.20 25.83 42.46
CA ILE A 75 13.88 25.41 41.08
C ILE A 75 14.73 24.17 40.83
N LEU A 76 14.11 22.99 40.84
CA LEU A 76 14.76 21.75 40.44
C LEU A 76 15.14 21.92 38.96
N LYS A 77 16.35 22.44 38.72
CA LYS A 77 17.00 22.46 37.41
C LYS A 77 17.41 21.03 37.10
N SER A 78 16.46 20.27 36.59
CA SER A 78 16.64 18.83 36.38
C SER A 78 15.84 18.30 35.20
N TYR A 79 14.84 19.06 34.73
CA TYR A 79 14.16 18.78 33.49
C TYR A 79 14.83 19.57 32.36
N THR A 80 15.55 18.87 31.49
CA THR A 80 15.88 19.43 30.18
C THR A 80 14.75 19.01 29.27
N LEU A 81 13.76 19.89 29.09
CA LEU A 81 12.72 19.76 28.05
C LEU A 81 13.41 19.39 26.71
N ASN A 82 12.94 18.36 26.00
CA ASN A 82 13.48 17.84 24.74
C ASN A 82 14.71 16.92 24.86
N THR A 83 14.76 16.06 25.88
CA THR A 83 15.69 14.91 25.91
C THR A 83 15.01 13.60 25.48
N GLU A 84 13.73 13.65 25.16
CA GLU A 84 12.99 12.55 24.54
C GLU A 84 13.51 12.31 23.11
N LEU A 85 13.83 11.06 22.78
CA LEU A 85 14.33 10.68 21.45
C LEU A 85 13.19 10.58 20.43
N LEU A 86 12.00 10.12 20.84
CA LEU A 86 10.88 9.94 19.93
C LEU A 86 10.06 11.22 19.85
N GLU A 87 9.70 11.59 18.62
CA GLU A 87 8.72 12.64 18.36
C GLU A 87 7.30 12.08 18.22
N THR A 88 7.17 10.76 18.11
CA THR A 88 5.90 10.07 17.85
C THR A 88 5.07 9.84 19.11
N SER A 89 3.75 9.86 18.96
CA SER A 89 2.79 9.48 20.01
C SER A 89 1.66 8.61 19.47
N TRP A 90 2.05 7.56 18.76
CA TRP A 90 1.14 6.65 18.09
C TRP A 90 0.34 5.78 19.06
N GLY A 91 -0.64 5.05 18.52
CA GLY A 91 -1.41 4.10 19.30
C GLY A 91 -1.93 2.93 18.48
N GLN A 92 -2.85 2.17 19.06
CA GLN A 92 -3.20 0.85 18.55
C GLN A 92 -4.49 0.79 17.74
N GLY A 93 -5.28 1.86 17.71
CA GLY A 93 -6.66 1.81 17.26
C GLY A 93 -7.23 3.16 16.86
N ASN A 94 -8.55 3.29 17.01
CA ASN A 94 -9.33 4.38 16.42
C ASN A 94 -9.08 5.74 17.09
N THR A 95 -8.91 6.76 16.26
CA THR A 95 -9.06 8.18 16.62
C THR A 95 -10.18 8.78 15.75
N LEU A 96 -10.82 9.87 16.14
CA LEU A 96 -11.98 10.40 15.41
C LEU A 96 -11.64 10.72 13.93
N GLY A 97 -12.06 9.83 13.00
CA GLY A 97 -11.97 10.01 11.54
C GLY A 97 -10.96 9.11 10.81
N LEU A 98 -9.85 8.74 11.48
CA LEU A 98 -8.77 7.88 10.94
C LEU A 98 -8.23 6.98 12.07
N SER A 99 -7.70 5.80 11.73
CA SER A 99 -7.22 4.83 12.73
C SER A 99 -5.90 4.18 12.36
N TYR A 100 -5.02 4.01 13.36
CA TYR A 100 -3.73 3.34 13.19
C TYR A 100 -3.88 1.87 12.75
N ASN A 101 -5.01 1.25 13.05
CA ASN A 101 -5.28 -0.15 12.73
C ASN A 101 -6.04 -0.36 11.42
N ARG A 102 -6.14 0.64 10.54
CA ARG A 102 -7.05 0.57 9.38
C ARG A 102 -6.72 -0.53 8.37
N PHE A 103 -5.45 -0.93 8.28
CA PHE A 103 -4.98 -2.04 7.44
C PHE A 103 -4.96 -3.39 8.17
N CYS A 104 -5.19 -3.41 9.49
CA CYS A 104 -5.31 -4.65 10.25
C CYS A 104 -6.54 -5.46 9.78
N PRO A 105 -6.50 -6.80 9.90
CA PRO A 105 -7.60 -7.64 9.48
C PRO A 105 -8.86 -7.42 10.34
N LYS A 106 -10.00 -7.90 9.83
CA LYS A 106 -11.22 -8.03 10.62
C LYS A 106 -11.10 -9.17 11.62
N ASP A 107 -11.69 -8.98 12.80
CA ASP A 107 -11.70 -10.01 13.84
C ASP A 107 -12.57 -11.20 13.41
N PRO A 108 -12.06 -12.44 13.37
CA PRO A 108 -12.84 -13.62 13.01
C PRO A 108 -14.02 -13.88 13.96
N SER A 109 -13.93 -13.43 15.21
CA SER A 109 -14.99 -13.56 16.21
C SER A 109 -16.06 -12.47 16.12
N ASP A 110 -15.73 -11.32 15.51
CA ASP A 110 -16.64 -10.19 15.28
C ASP A 110 -16.17 -9.37 14.05
N THR A 111 -16.62 -9.78 12.87
CA THR A 111 -16.18 -9.20 11.59
C THR A 111 -16.58 -7.73 11.39
N THR A 112 -17.42 -7.18 12.28
CA THR A 112 -17.75 -5.75 12.29
C THR A 112 -16.59 -4.90 12.81
N LYS A 113 -15.67 -5.50 13.58
CA LYS A 113 -14.52 -4.82 14.19
C LYS A 113 -13.23 -5.13 13.46
N THR A 114 -12.41 -4.10 13.33
CA THR A 114 -11.02 -4.24 12.89
C THR A 114 -10.16 -4.58 14.10
N CYS A 115 -9.24 -5.54 13.95
CA CYS A 115 -8.29 -5.90 15.00
C CYS A 115 -7.40 -4.71 15.37
N LEU A 116 -6.88 -4.67 16.59
CA LEU A 116 -5.91 -3.66 17.01
C LEU A 116 -4.54 -3.93 16.37
N VAL A 117 -3.70 -2.90 16.27
CA VAL A 117 -2.29 -3.05 15.84
C VAL A 117 -1.51 -3.93 16.84
N GLY A 118 -1.76 -3.75 18.14
CA GLY A 118 -1.03 -4.42 19.23
C GLY A 118 0.14 -3.59 19.76
N CYS A 119 0.36 -3.64 21.07
CA CYS A 119 1.38 -2.83 21.76
C CYS A 119 2.80 -3.12 21.25
N THR A 120 3.09 -4.39 20.98
CA THR A 120 4.37 -4.87 20.43
C THR A 120 4.72 -4.19 19.11
N ALA A 121 3.74 -4.12 18.20
CA ALA A 121 3.90 -3.54 16.88
C ALA A 121 4.00 -2.01 16.93
N VAL A 122 3.25 -1.36 17.83
CA VAL A 122 3.38 0.09 18.05
C VAL A 122 4.76 0.44 18.60
N ALA A 123 5.26 -0.29 19.60
CA ALA A 123 6.59 -0.05 20.14
C ALA A 123 7.69 -0.26 19.08
N LEU A 124 7.58 -1.33 18.28
CA LEU A 124 8.49 -1.59 17.17
C LEU A 124 8.42 -0.47 16.12
N GLY A 125 7.22 -0.11 15.65
CA GLY A 125 7.01 0.90 14.61
C GLY A 125 7.54 2.27 15.00
N GLN A 126 7.33 2.70 16.26
CA GLN A 126 7.88 3.98 16.73
C GLN A 126 9.43 3.98 16.75
N VAL A 127 10.05 2.85 17.10
CA VAL A 127 11.52 2.70 17.03
C VAL A 127 12.01 2.69 15.58
N LEU A 128 11.32 2.00 14.67
CA LEU A 128 11.66 2.04 13.24
C LEU A 128 11.57 3.47 12.68
N HIS A 129 10.49 4.18 12.99
CA HIS A 129 10.31 5.58 12.59
C HIS A 129 11.44 6.49 13.08
N PHE A 130 11.87 6.35 14.35
CA PHE A 130 13.00 7.13 14.88
C PHE A 130 14.27 6.98 14.03
N TRP A 131 14.54 5.78 13.52
CA TRP A 131 15.68 5.54 12.63
C TRP A 131 15.41 5.93 11.17
N GLY A 132 14.14 5.92 10.76
CA GLY A 132 13.65 6.44 9.49
C GLY A 132 14.25 5.73 8.29
N CYS A 133 14.76 6.51 7.32
CA CYS A 133 15.42 6.03 6.10
C CYS A 133 16.60 5.05 6.32
N ARG A 134 17.05 4.86 7.56
CA ARG A 134 18.08 3.88 7.95
C ARG A 134 17.50 2.49 8.23
N VAL A 135 16.17 2.34 8.16
CA VAL A 135 15.45 1.08 8.25
C VAL A 135 15.42 0.44 6.87
N PHE A 136 15.74 -0.84 6.84
CA PHE A 136 16.01 -1.57 5.62
C PHE A 136 15.24 -2.89 5.64
N PRO A 137 13.94 -2.85 5.28
CA PRO A 137 13.09 -4.03 5.24
C PRO A 137 13.63 -5.08 4.26
N ASP A 138 13.73 -6.33 4.71
CA ASP A 138 14.11 -7.48 3.90
C ASP A 138 13.37 -8.74 4.41
N GLY A 139 13.26 -9.73 3.53
CA GLY A 139 12.61 -11.00 3.81
C GLY A 139 11.10 -10.98 3.69
N THR A 140 10.52 -12.15 3.92
CA THR A 140 9.07 -12.39 3.84
C THR A 140 8.64 -13.10 5.11
N GLU A 141 7.62 -12.59 5.77
CA GLU A 141 6.98 -13.24 6.92
C GLU A 141 5.67 -13.89 6.46
N THR A 142 5.42 -15.13 6.88
CA THR A 142 4.18 -15.85 6.55
C THR A 142 3.77 -16.73 7.70
N TYR A 143 2.59 -16.48 8.25
CA TYR A 143 2.04 -17.24 9.38
C TYR A 143 0.51 -17.15 9.37
N THR A 144 -0.14 -18.01 10.16
CA THR A 144 -1.59 -17.95 10.38
C THR A 144 -1.84 -17.49 11.82
N PRO A 145 -2.39 -16.27 12.04
CA PRO A 145 -2.71 -15.81 13.38
C PRO A 145 -3.73 -16.73 14.06
N VAL A 146 -3.68 -16.84 15.39
CA VAL A 146 -4.64 -17.64 16.15
C VAL A 146 -6.08 -17.20 15.85
N GLY A 147 -6.94 -18.16 15.53
CA GLY A 147 -8.35 -17.92 15.20
C GLY A 147 -8.63 -17.59 13.73
N PHE A 148 -7.61 -17.39 12.89
CA PHE A 148 -7.76 -17.14 11.46
C PHE A 148 -7.73 -18.44 10.64
N SER A 149 -8.51 -18.50 9.56
CA SER A 149 -8.56 -19.65 8.65
C SER A 149 -7.52 -19.63 7.53
N SER A 150 -6.82 -18.52 7.35
CA SER A 150 -5.90 -18.29 6.23
C SER A 150 -4.64 -17.60 6.71
N SER A 151 -3.51 -17.94 6.09
CA SER A 151 -2.22 -17.32 6.37
C SER A 151 -2.19 -15.88 5.89
N ILE A 152 -1.52 -15.02 6.66
CA ILE A 152 -1.08 -13.70 6.23
C ILE A 152 0.36 -13.86 5.73
N SER A 153 0.67 -13.23 4.60
CA SER A 153 2.01 -13.22 4.00
C SER A 153 2.36 -11.78 3.62
N LEU A 154 3.52 -11.30 4.05
CA LEU A 154 4.02 -9.98 3.73
C LEU A 154 5.47 -10.09 3.27
N ASN A 155 5.75 -9.62 2.06
CA ASN A 155 7.10 -9.41 1.60
C ASN A 155 7.58 -8.05 2.08
N LEU A 156 8.34 -8.01 3.18
CA LEU A 156 8.88 -6.78 3.76
C LEU A 156 9.89 -6.13 2.82
N TYR A 157 10.61 -6.93 2.04
CA TYR A 157 11.53 -6.48 1.01
C TYR A 157 10.94 -5.49 -0.02
N ASP A 158 9.69 -5.72 -0.43
CA ASP A 158 9.00 -4.89 -1.43
C ASP A 158 8.44 -3.60 -0.81
N GLN A 159 8.59 -3.42 0.51
CA GLN A 159 8.08 -2.24 1.21
C GLN A 159 9.10 -1.11 1.17
N ASP A 160 8.59 0.08 0.85
CA ASP A 160 9.31 1.34 0.93
C ASP A 160 8.46 2.34 1.69
N TYR A 161 8.98 2.80 2.83
CA TYR A 161 8.21 3.61 3.77
C TYR A 161 8.55 5.09 3.55
N ASN A 162 7.54 5.91 3.36
CA ASN A 162 7.70 7.35 3.25
C ASN A 162 7.84 7.98 4.65
N TRP A 163 9.04 7.88 5.24
CA TRP A 163 9.29 8.34 6.61
C TRP A 163 8.94 9.80 6.83
N ASP A 164 9.18 10.67 5.84
CA ASP A 164 8.96 12.12 5.96
C ASP A 164 7.48 12.52 5.93
N SER A 165 6.59 11.65 5.41
CA SER A 165 5.15 11.91 5.38
C SER A 165 4.40 11.38 6.60
N MET A 166 5.02 10.51 7.40
CA MET A 166 4.39 9.94 8.59
C MET A 166 4.17 11.01 9.65
N SER A 167 2.92 11.26 9.99
CA SER A 167 2.55 12.16 11.08
C SER A 167 3.04 11.62 12.42
N HIS A 168 3.59 12.51 13.25
CA HIS A 168 4.11 12.14 14.55
C HIS A 168 3.00 11.82 15.57
N SER A 169 1.85 12.50 15.49
CA SER A 169 0.84 12.47 16.56
C SER A 169 -0.55 12.03 16.10
N SER A 170 -0.75 11.74 14.82
CA SER A 170 -2.08 11.40 14.28
C SER A 170 -1.99 10.29 13.24
N PRO A 171 -3.01 9.42 13.14
CA PRO A 171 -3.00 8.36 12.14
C PRO A 171 -3.15 8.92 10.72
N ASP A 172 -2.35 8.38 9.82
CA ASP A 172 -2.41 8.55 8.36
C ASP A 172 -2.18 7.19 7.68
N ASP A 173 -2.11 7.17 6.36
CA ASP A 173 -1.91 5.90 5.63
C ASP A 173 -0.48 5.36 5.82
N ASP A 174 0.55 6.22 5.81
CA ASP A 174 1.94 5.78 5.90
C ASP A 174 2.27 5.17 7.27
N ASN A 175 1.85 5.81 8.37
CA ASN A 175 2.08 5.29 9.71
C ASN A 175 1.19 4.08 10.03
N ALA A 176 -0.05 4.04 9.53
CA ALA A 176 -0.91 2.87 9.72
C ALA A 176 -0.39 1.64 8.95
N GLU A 177 0.19 1.85 7.77
CA GLU A 177 0.82 0.79 6.98
C GLU A 177 2.08 0.26 7.68
N LEU A 178 2.99 1.14 8.12
CA LEU A 178 4.17 0.74 8.89
C LEU A 178 3.79 -0.05 10.15
N LEU A 179 2.76 0.39 10.87
CA LEU A 179 2.27 -0.28 12.07
C LEU A 179 1.66 -1.65 11.77
N TYR A 180 0.90 -1.78 10.69
CA TYR A 180 0.36 -3.07 10.24
C TYR A 180 1.48 -4.03 9.82
N HIS A 181 2.46 -3.56 9.05
CA HIS A 181 3.62 -4.36 8.67
C HIS A 181 4.48 -4.75 9.86
N SER A 182 4.63 -3.85 10.84
CA SER A 182 5.29 -4.16 12.11
C SER A 182 4.55 -5.25 12.88
N ALA A 183 3.21 -5.27 12.85
CA ALA A 183 2.40 -6.32 13.47
C ALA A 183 2.56 -7.68 12.78
N ILE A 184 2.66 -7.70 11.45
CA ILE A 184 2.98 -8.93 10.71
C ILE A 184 4.39 -9.40 11.02
N ALA A 185 5.38 -8.50 11.01
CA ALA A 185 6.80 -8.82 11.22
C ALA A 185 7.08 -9.46 12.60
N VAL A 186 6.24 -9.19 13.60
CA VAL A 186 6.31 -9.82 14.92
C VAL A 186 5.34 -10.99 15.09
N SER A 187 4.77 -11.48 13.98
CA SER A 187 3.82 -12.60 13.93
C SER A 187 2.64 -12.43 14.92
N SER A 188 2.04 -11.23 14.96
CA SER A 188 0.98 -10.89 15.92
C SER A 188 -0.26 -11.79 15.81
N ASP A 189 -0.79 -12.20 16.96
CA ASP A 189 -2.11 -12.79 17.09
C ASP A 189 -3.17 -11.68 17.18
N PHE A 190 -3.79 -11.38 16.04
CA PHE A 190 -4.73 -10.26 15.90
C PHE A 190 -6.07 -10.48 16.60
N GLY A 191 -6.52 -9.47 17.34
CA GLY A 191 -7.87 -9.42 17.89
C GLY A 191 -8.40 -8.00 18.06
N SER A 192 -9.73 -7.83 18.05
CA SER A 192 -10.38 -6.52 18.21
C SER A 192 -10.31 -5.96 19.64
N SER A 193 -10.06 -6.82 20.63
CA SER A 193 -9.92 -6.42 22.04
C SER A 193 -8.48 -6.42 22.51
N SER A 194 -7.63 -7.28 21.93
CA SER A 194 -6.21 -7.42 22.22
C SER A 194 -5.53 -7.99 20.98
N THR A 195 -4.34 -7.50 20.66
CA THR A 195 -3.45 -8.10 19.66
C THR A 195 -2.12 -8.38 20.35
N GLU A 196 -1.67 -9.64 20.29
CA GLU A 196 -0.60 -10.15 21.15
C GLU A 196 0.62 -10.57 20.35
N SER A 197 1.81 -10.26 20.88
CA SER A 197 3.08 -10.78 20.37
C SER A 197 4.17 -10.68 21.44
N SER A 198 5.19 -11.52 21.30
CA SER A 198 6.32 -11.65 22.22
C SER A 198 7.37 -10.56 22.02
N ILE A 199 8.01 -10.09 23.10
CA ILE A 199 9.18 -9.20 23.01
C ILE A 199 10.34 -9.84 22.23
N TYR A 200 10.46 -11.18 22.26
CA TYR A 200 11.45 -11.89 21.45
C TYR A 200 11.16 -11.77 19.95
N ALA A 201 9.90 -11.62 19.55
CA ALA A 201 9.50 -11.39 18.17
C ALA A 201 9.89 -9.96 17.71
N SER A 202 9.75 -8.93 18.57
CA SER A 202 10.27 -7.57 18.28
C SER A 202 11.76 -7.60 17.99
N ARG A 203 12.55 -8.29 18.83
CA ARG A 203 13.99 -8.47 18.61
C ARG A 203 14.27 -9.22 17.32
N PHE A 204 13.51 -10.29 17.06
CA PHE A 204 13.66 -11.08 15.85
C PHE A 204 13.42 -10.23 14.58
N ALA A 205 12.35 -9.45 14.56
CA ALA A 205 12.00 -8.57 13.45
C ALA A 205 13.08 -7.50 13.22
N LEU A 206 13.54 -6.83 14.28
CA LEU A 206 14.63 -5.84 14.20
C LEU A 206 15.87 -6.42 13.49
N VAL A 207 16.31 -7.61 13.89
CA VAL A 207 17.57 -8.18 13.41
C VAL A 207 17.46 -8.82 12.02
N ASN A 208 16.37 -9.55 11.77
CA ASN A 208 16.21 -10.37 10.58
C ASN A 208 15.44 -9.70 9.45
N TYR A 209 14.56 -8.75 9.78
CA TYR A 209 13.73 -8.07 8.79
C TYR A 209 14.10 -6.62 8.58
N PHE A 210 14.61 -5.91 9.59
CA PHE A 210 14.84 -4.46 9.47
C PHE A 210 16.32 -4.04 9.47
N GLY A 211 17.25 -4.99 9.61
CA GLY A 211 18.68 -4.71 9.48
C GLY A 211 19.35 -4.07 10.70
N PHE A 212 18.82 -4.30 11.92
CA PHE A 212 19.33 -3.71 13.16
C PHE A 212 20.30 -4.63 13.92
N ASN A 213 21.20 -4.01 14.67
CA ASN A 213 21.76 -4.61 15.87
C ASN A 213 20.69 -4.53 16.97
N ALA A 214 20.52 -5.60 17.73
CA ALA A 214 19.65 -5.63 18.92
C ALA A 214 20.05 -6.80 19.82
N ASN A 215 20.20 -6.52 21.12
CA ASN A 215 20.50 -7.56 22.11
C ASN A 215 19.30 -8.46 22.34
N MET A 216 19.53 -9.68 22.85
CA MET A 216 18.44 -10.49 23.40
C MET A 216 17.76 -9.73 24.56
N PRO A 217 16.43 -9.87 24.73
CA PRO A 217 15.73 -9.22 25.84
C PRO A 217 16.41 -9.54 27.18
N VAL A 218 16.79 -8.49 27.90
CA VAL A 218 17.43 -8.58 29.22
C VAL A 218 16.35 -8.49 30.29
N GLU A 219 16.42 -9.36 31.30
CA GLU A 219 15.45 -9.41 32.40
C GLU A 219 15.93 -8.57 33.58
N LYS A 220 15.04 -7.74 34.13
CA LYS A 220 15.38 -6.83 35.23
C LYS A 220 15.74 -7.58 36.52
N ASP A 221 15.10 -8.72 36.80
CA ASP A 221 15.35 -9.50 38.01
C ASP A 221 16.76 -10.10 38.09
N SER A 222 17.39 -10.32 36.94
CA SER A 222 18.76 -10.80 36.86
C SER A 222 19.80 -9.73 37.26
N LEU A 223 19.38 -8.48 37.50
CA LEU A 223 20.25 -7.32 37.69
C LEU A 223 19.85 -6.48 38.91
N THR A 224 20.85 -5.85 39.54
CA THR A 224 20.61 -4.82 40.56
C THR A 224 19.97 -3.58 39.94
N SER A 225 19.23 -2.80 40.73
CA SER A 225 18.60 -1.54 40.27
C SER A 225 19.63 -0.58 39.66
N SER A 226 20.82 -0.45 40.28
CA SER A 226 21.88 0.43 39.77
C SER A 226 22.44 0.00 38.41
N VAL A 227 22.63 -1.30 38.19
CA VAL A 227 23.10 -1.83 36.90
C VAL A 227 22.03 -1.60 35.83
N TRP A 228 20.76 -1.88 36.15
CA TRP A 228 19.65 -1.67 35.22
C TRP A 228 19.52 -0.21 34.79
N LEU A 229 19.48 0.72 35.74
CA LEU A 229 19.37 2.16 35.46
C LEU A 229 20.51 2.64 34.56
N ASN A 230 21.75 2.23 34.85
CA ASN A 230 22.91 2.62 34.06
C ASN A 230 22.86 2.05 32.65
N MET A 231 22.33 0.83 32.46
CA MET A 231 22.14 0.25 31.13
C MET A 231 21.11 1.06 30.33
N LEU A 232 19.95 1.39 30.92
CA LEU A 232 18.93 2.18 30.24
C LEU A 232 19.44 3.58 29.88
N LYS A 233 20.06 4.29 30.83
CA LYS A 233 20.65 5.62 30.57
C LYS A 233 21.75 5.57 29.51
N GLY A 234 22.55 4.50 29.49
CA GLY A 234 23.60 4.30 28.51
C GLY A 234 23.09 4.21 27.07
N GLU A 235 21.91 3.61 26.87
CA GLU A 235 21.23 3.58 25.56
C GLU A 235 20.73 4.98 25.16
N ILE A 236 20.02 5.67 26.05
CA ILE A 236 19.49 7.01 25.77
C ILE A 236 20.62 8.02 25.50
N ASN A 237 21.70 7.97 26.30
CA ASN A 237 22.89 8.81 26.08
C ASN A 237 23.61 8.54 24.76
N ALA A 238 23.36 7.38 24.15
CA ALA A 238 23.88 7.01 22.86
C ALA A 238 22.83 7.12 21.74
N GLU A 239 21.75 7.87 22.00
CA GLU A 239 20.65 8.15 21.06
C GLU A 239 19.95 6.88 20.57
N ARG A 240 19.81 5.87 21.44
CA ARG A 240 19.13 4.61 21.13
C ARG A 240 17.86 4.44 21.96
N PRO A 241 16.67 4.47 21.35
CA PRO A 241 15.43 4.17 22.06
C PRO A 241 15.37 2.69 22.45
N ILE A 242 14.64 2.40 23.52
CA ILE A 242 14.59 1.08 24.15
C ILE A 242 13.16 0.53 24.04
N ILE A 243 13.00 -0.68 23.50
CA ILE A 243 11.73 -1.40 23.61
C ILE A 243 11.68 -2.06 24.99
N TYR A 244 10.68 -1.70 25.78
CA TYR A 244 10.50 -2.17 27.15
C TYR A 244 9.19 -2.95 27.29
N ARG A 245 9.16 -3.89 28.22
CA ARG A 245 7.99 -4.73 28.52
C ARG A 245 7.80 -4.92 30.01
N GLY A 246 6.55 -4.93 30.44
CA GLY A 246 6.10 -5.39 31.75
C GLY A 246 4.97 -6.40 31.59
N ALA A 247 4.81 -7.33 32.53
CA ALA A 247 3.67 -8.25 32.52
C ALA A 247 3.31 -8.76 33.90
N GLU A 248 2.04 -9.08 34.10
CA GLU A 248 1.58 -9.71 35.33
C GLU A 248 1.93 -11.22 35.31
N CYS A 249 2.58 -11.74 36.36
CA CYS A 249 3.00 -13.15 36.45
C CYS A 249 1.85 -14.15 36.34
N ASP A 250 0.69 -13.83 36.93
CA ASP A 250 -0.42 -14.76 37.10
C ASP A 250 -1.29 -14.93 35.84
N THR A 251 -1.36 -13.88 35.02
CA THR A 251 -2.17 -13.86 33.79
C THR A 251 -1.30 -13.88 32.53
N CYS A 252 0.01 -13.64 32.67
CA CYS A 252 0.97 -13.42 31.58
C CYS A 252 0.58 -12.30 30.60
N VAL A 253 -0.43 -11.49 30.94
CA VAL A 253 -0.84 -10.33 30.14
C VAL A 253 0.24 -9.26 30.30
N GLY A 254 0.86 -8.89 29.18
CA GLY A 254 1.97 -7.94 29.14
C GLY A 254 1.70 -6.78 28.21
N HIS A 255 2.39 -5.67 28.45
CA HIS A 255 2.40 -4.50 27.59
C HIS A 255 3.82 -4.19 27.15
N GLN A 256 3.98 -3.75 25.90
CA GLN A 256 5.25 -3.24 25.38
C GLN A 256 5.13 -1.75 25.08
N TRP A 257 6.19 -1.00 25.39
CA TRP A 257 6.26 0.44 25.19
C TRP A 257 7.70 0.86 24.88
N VAL A 258 7.92 2.14 24.58
CA VAL A 258 9.26 2.68 24.31
C VAL A 258 9.72 3.56 25.46
N ILE A 259 10.97 3.37 25.89
CA ILE A 259 11.69 4.33 26.72
C ILE A 259 12.64 5.09 25.82
N ASP A 260 12.54 6.41 25.86
CA ASP A 260 13.21 7.32 24.95
C ASP A 260 13.77 8.55 25.67
N GLY A 261 13.72 8.60 27.00
CA GLY A 261 14.25 9.72 27.77
C GLY A 261 14.40 9.38 29.25
N TYR A 262 15.17 10.20 29.97
CA TYR A 262 15.22 10.19 31.43
C TYR A 262 15.54 11.59 31.96
N ASN A 263 15.13 11.88 33.20
CA ASN A 263 15.43 13.16 33.85
C ASN A 263 16.56 13.02 34.90
N SER A 264 16.96 14.12 35.54
CA SER A 264 18.07 14.06 36.51
C SER A 264 17.74 13.34 37.83
N SER A 265 16.50 12.90 38.02
CA SER A 265 16.02 12.17 39.19
C SER A 265 15.88 10.67 38.93
N ASP A 266 16.38 10.19 37.78
CA ASP A 266 16.35 8.80 37.33
C ASP A 266 14.94 8.27 37.01
N GLU A 267 14.02 9.18 36.68
CA GLU A 267 12.69 8.84 36.17
C GLU A 267 12.76 8.79 34.64
N PHE A 268 12.17 7.76 34.04
CA PHE A 268 12.26 7.50 32.61
C PHE A 268 10.98 7.93 31.90
N HIS A 269 11.15 8.56 30.74
CA HIS A 269 10.05 8.86 29.85
C HIS A 269 9.56 7.57 29.19
N CYS A 270 8.26 7.30 29.36
CA CYS A 270 7.62 6.11 28.83
C CYS A 270 6.58 6.51 27.79
N ASN A 271 6.87 6.25 26.51
CA ASN A 271 5.89 6.33 25.45
C ASN A 271 5.09 5.02 25.35
N TRP A 272 3.88 5.03 25.88
CA TRP A 272 3.03 3.84 26.03
C TRP A 272 2.42 3.29 24.75
N GLY A 273 2.49 4.02 23.62
CA GLY A 273 1.80 3.65 22.39
C GLY A 273 0.28 3.63 22.55
N TRP A 274 -0.29 4.68 23.15
CA TRP A 274 -1.72 4.75 23.52
C TRP A 274 -2.46 6.01 23.04
N ASN A 275 -2.03 6.57 21.90
CA ASN A 275 -2.61 7.75 21.21
C ASN A 275 -2.43 9.08 21.97
N GLY A 276 -1.31 9.76 21.73
CA GLY A 276 -1.06 11.15 22.13
C GLY A 276 -0.07 11.35 23.28
N ASP A 277 0.63 12.50 23.23
CA ASP A 277 1.68 12.92 24.17
C ASP A 277 1.18 13.06 25.61
N GLU A 278 -0.12 13.31 25.79
CA GLU A 278 -0.76 13.47 27.10
C GLU A 278 -0.70 12.19 27.96
N GLN A 279 -0.23 11.07 27.41
CA GLN A 279 -0.03 9.84 28.16
C GLN A 279 1.44 9.46 28.30
N SER A 280 2.34 10.02 27.49
CA SER A 280 3.79 9.77 27.63
C SER A 280 4.32 10.53 28.84
N THR A 281 4.78 9.79 29.84
CA THR A 281 5.01 10.33 31.19
C THR A 281 6.21 9.68 31.87
N TYR A 282 6.66 10.32 32.94
CA TYR A 282 7.90 9.97 33.63
C TYR A 282 7.61 9.05 34.82
N TYR A 283 8.29 7.90 34.91
CA TYR A 283 8.12 6.94 36.01
C TYR A 283 9.43 6.29 36.46
N THR A 284 9.45 5.87 37.72
CA THR A 284 10.54 5.08 38.30
C THR A 284 10.47 3.62 37.82
N LEU A 285 11.52 3.09 37.19
CA LEU A 285 11.54 1.71 36.67
C LEU A 285 12.32 0.73 37.56
N THR A 286 12.57 1.11 38.80
CA THR A 286 13.27 0.31 39.80
C THR A 286 12.45 0.16 41.07
N ASN A 287 12.97 -0.65 42.00
CA ASN A 287 12.38 -0.82 43.33
C ASN A 287 12.18 0.54 44.01
N LEU A 288 11.02 0.73 44.63
CA LEU A 288 10.64 1.92 45.39
C LEU A 288 11.42 2.07 46.70
N THR A 289 12.00 0.96 47.20
CA THR A 289 13.02 0.98 48.25
C THR A 289 14.27 0.22 47.80
N PRO A 290 15.45 0.87 47.69
CA PRO A 290 16.69 0.22 47.28
C PRO A 290 17.03 -1.01 48.13
N ASP A 291 17.42 -2.10 47.48
CA ASP A 291 17.99 -3.31 48.10
C ASP A 291 17.08 -4.10 49.08
N VAL A 292 15.75 -3.86 49.07
CA VAL A 292 14.81 -4.54 49.99
C VAL A 292 14.03 -5.69 49.32
N TYR A 293 13.31 -5.43 48.22
CA TYR A 293 12.55 -6.46 47.48
C TYR A 293 12.69 -6.30 45.98
N ASN A 294 12.53 -7.40 45.25
CA ASN A 294 12.57 -7.43 43.79
C ASN A 294 11.18 -7.77 43.25
N PHE A 295 10.31 -6.77 43.07
CA PHE A 295 8.96 -6.98 42.52
C PHE A 295 8.93 -7.00 40.99
N ASN A 296 9.90 -6.33 40.35
CA ASN A 296 10.01 -6.14 38.90
C ASN A 296 10.43 -7.38 38.07
N SER A 297 10.08 -8.59 38.52
CA SER A 297 10.54 -9.86 37.95
C SER A 297 10.08 -10.17 36.52
N THR A 298 9.14 -9.39 36.01
CA THR A 298 8.58 -9.57 34.67
C THR A 298 8.99 -8.50 33.69
N GLN A 299 9.81 -7.53 34.13
CA GLN A 299 10.27 -6.45 33.29
C GLN A 299 11.42 -6.91 32.39
N LYS A 300 11.33 -6.59 31.09
CA LYS A 300 12.36 -6.88 30.11
C LYS A 300 12.63 -5.69 29.19
N ALA A 301 13.84 -5.58 28.69
CA ALA A 301 14.23 -4.54 27.73
C ALA A 301 15.05 -5.12 26.57
N ILE A 302 14.80 -4.65 25.36
CA ILE A 302 15.69 -4.82 24.22
C ILE A 302 16.59 -3.59 24.15
N LEU A 303 17.90 -3.82 24.31
CA LEU A 303 18.92 -2.78 24.26
C LEU A 303 19.75 -2.90 22.99
N ASN A 304 20.63 -1.93 22.76
CA ASN A 304 21.58 -1.89 21.67
C ASN A 304 20.89 -1.87 20.30
N ILE A 305 19.76 -1.14 20.21
CA ILE A 305 18.95 -1.03 18.99
C ILE A 305 19.50 0.11 18.13
N TYR A 306 20.23 -0.23 17.08
CA TYR A 306 20.69 0.72 16.06
C TYR A 306 20.91 0.02 14.71
N PRO A 307 20.79 0.75 13.57
CA PRO A 307 20.99 0.18 12.26
C PRO A 307 22.40 -0.41 12.11
N LYS A 308 22.55 -1.52 11.39
CA LYS A 308 23.89 -2.08 11.09
C LYS A 308 24.70 -1.17 10.15
N LEU A 309 24.05 -0.24 9.45
CA LEU A 309 24.68 0.71 8.52
C LEU A 309 24.20 2.13 8.81
N ASP A 310 25.13 3.08 8.74
CA ASP A 310 24.84 4.49 8.98
C ASP A 310 24.49 5.24 7.68
N GLY A 311 23.35 5.94 7.70
CA GLY A 311 22.87 6.83 6.63
C GLY A 311 21.68 6.27 5.86
N CYS A 312 20.96 7.16 5.15
CA CYS A 312 19.89 6.75 4.25
C CYS A 312 20.48 5.99 3.05
N SER A 313 19.87 4.88 2.66
CA SER A 313 20.26 4.15 1.45
C SER A 313 19.09 3.41 0.83
N GLY A 314 19.19 3.04 -0.45
CA GLY A 314 18.16 2.21 -1.08
C GLY A 314 17.15 2.92 -1.97
N ASP A 315 17.30 4.23 -2.23
CA ASP A 315 16.59 4.89 -3.34
C ASP A 315 17.02 4.23 -4.65
N PHE A 316 16.22 3.26 -5.12
CA PHE A 316 16.48 2.52 -6.35
C PHE A 316 15.75 3.18 -7.52
N SER A 317 16.46 4.05 -8.23
CA SER A 317 15.91 4.82 -9.35
C SER A 317 16.23 4.20 -10.70
N GLY A 318 15.43 4.56 -11.70
CA GLY A 318 15.53 4.11 -13.10
C GLY A 318 14.14 4.00 -13.75
N GLU A 319 14.08 3.98 -15.08
CA GLU A 319 12.82 3.92 -15.82
C GLU A 319 12.12 2.57 -15.67
N PRO A 320 10.77 2.51 -15.72
CA PRO A 320 10.03 1.25 -15.68
C PRO A 320 10.07 0.49 -17.02
N LEU A 321 10.45 1.16 -18.12
CA LEU A 321 10.51 0.60 -19.47
C LEU A 321 11.97 0.45 -19.92
N VAL A 322 12.34 -0.73 -20.43
CA VAL A 322 13.65 -0.98 -21.03
C VAL A 322 13.48 -1.37 -22.50
N CYS A 323 14.06 -0.56 -23.37
CA CYS A 323 14.08 -0.79 -24.81
C CYS A 323 15.46 -1.30 -25.27
N THR A 324 15.75 -1.16 -26.56
CA THR A 324 17.09 -1.42 -27.13
C THR A 324 18.11 -0.33 -26.77
N SER A 325 17.65 0.83 -26.27
CA SER A 325 18.48 1.89 -25.68
C SER A 325 19.05 1.45 -24.32
N ASN A 326 20.17 2.07 -23.96
CA ASN A 326 20.79 1.86 -22.65
C ASN A 326 20.02 2.62 -21.58
N GLU A 327 19.41 1.89 -20.64
CA GLU A 327 18.74 2.46 -19.48
C GLU A 327 19.63 2.33 -18.24
N SER A 328 19.76 3.44 -17.51
CA SER A 328 20.60 3.50 -16.31
C SER A 328 19.75 3.53 -15.05
N TYR A 329 20.16 2.72 -14.11
CA TYR A 329 19.58 2.59 -12.80
C TYR A 329 20.59 3.00 -11.76
N SER A 330 20.15 3.53 -10.63
CA SER A 330 21.06 3.91 -9.56
C SER A 330 20.53 3.58 -8.18
N ILE A 331 21.44 3.42 -7.24
CA ILE A 331 21.13 3.18 -5.83
C ILE A 331 22.02 4.04 -4.95
N THR A 332 21.43 4.76 -4.00
CA THR A 332 22.18 5.45 -2.95
C THR A 332 22.66 4.42 -1.93
N LEU A 333 23.95 4.46 -1.60
CA LEU A 333 24.56 3.56 -0.62
C LEU A 333 24.88 4.30 0.68
N PRO A 334 24.73 3.64 1.83
CA PRO A 334 25.19 4.19 3.10
C PRO A 334 26.72 4.13 3.17
N SER A 335 27.29 4.82 4.14
CA SER A 335 28.74 4.85 4.34
C SER A 335 29.29 3.42 4.56
N LEU A 336 30.43 3.11 3.92
CA LEU A 336 31.14 1.81 4.01
C LEU A 336 30.44 0.61 3.36
N ALA A 337 29.31 0.78 2.69
CA ALA A 337 28.66 -0.28 1.93
C ALA A 337 29.16 -0.37 0.49
N SER A 338 28.94 -1.52 -0.15
CA SER A 338 29.14 -1.74 -1.59
C SER A 338 27.92 -2.41 -2.20
N VAL A 339 27.84 -2.48 -3.53
CA VAL A 339 26.73 -3.10 -4.25
C VAL A 339 27.22 -4.08 -5.31
N VAL A 340 26.48 -5.17 -5.44
CA VAL A 340 26.63 -6.16 -6.51
C VAL A 340 25.33 -6.22 -7.29
N TRP A 341 25.39 -6.08 -8.61
CA TRP A 341 24.20 -6.04 -9.45
C TRP A 341 23.94 -7.38 -10.15
N SER A 342 22.67 -7.68 -10.40
CA SER A 342 22.23 -8.79 -11.25
C SER A 342 20.95 -8.43 -12.01
N LYS A 343 20.59 -9.26 -13.00
CA LYS A 343 19.46 -9.02 -13.91
C LYS A 343 18.79 -10.32 -14.35
N SER A 344 17.55 -10.24 -14.83
CA SER A 344 16.87 -11.33 -15.53
C SER A 344 17.50 -11.62 -16.91
N ALA A 345 17.13 -12.76 -17.50
CA ALA A 345 17.73 -13.26 -18.75
C ALA A 345 17.34 -12.47 -20.01
N ASN A 346 16.22 -11.75 -20.00
CA ASN A 346 15.73 -10.92 -21.11
C ASN A 346 16.36 -9.53 -21.17
N LEU A 347 17.20 -9.17 -20.20
CA LEU A 347 18.00 -7.95 -20.18
C LEU A 347 19.44 -8.30 -20.51
N ASP A 348 20.20 -7.37 -21.08
CA ASP A 348 21.65 -7.43 -21.21
C ASP A 348 22.31 -6.33 -20.38
N GLN A 349 23.47 -6.65 -19.81
CA GLN A 349 24.25 -5.69 -19.04
C GLN A 349 25.22 -4.99 -19.98
N VAL A 350 25.14 -3.65 -20.00
CA VAL A 350 26.01 -2.81 -20.85
C VAL A 350 26.94 -1.91 -20.04
N GLY A 351 26.74 -1.77 -18.72
CA GLY A 351 27.62 -0.97 -17.86
C GLY A 351 27.33 -1.10 -16.36
N GLY A 352 28.21 -0.50 -15.53
CA GLY A 352 27.90 -0.24 -14.11
C GLY A 352 28.12 -1.37 -13.10
N ASN A 353 28.98 -2.36 -13.37
CA ASN A 353 29.01 -3.59 -12.55
C ASN A 353 29.53 -3.43 -11.09
N THR A 354 30.21 -2.33 -10.76
CA THR A 354 30.91 -2.17 -9.46
C THR A 354 30.68 -0.80 -8.81
N GLY A 355 29.64 -0.08 -9.23
CA GLY A 355 29.30 1.26 -8.72
C GLY A 355 27.84 1.37 -8.32
N THR A 356 27.44 2.54 -7.85
CA THR A 356 26.05 2.86 -7.49
C THR A 356 25.12 2.97 -8.69
N THR A 357 25.60 2.72 -9.92
CA THR A 357 24.85 2.82 -11.16
C THR A 357 24.96 1.52 -11.94
N TYR A 358 23.87 1.05 -12.55
CA TYR A 358 23.82 -0.15 -13.37
C TYR A 358 23.09 0.12 -14.67
N THR A 359 23.68 -0.25 -15.81
CA THR A 359 23.11 0.05 -17.11
C THR A 359 22.77 -1.23 -17.85
N VAL A 360 21.52 -1.33 -18.31
CA VAL A 360 20.99 -2.47 -19.04
C VAL A 360 20.30 -2.04 -20.34
N ASN A 361 20.07 -2.99 -21.23
CA ASN A 361 19.18 -2.86 -22.38
C ASN A 361 18.42 -4.18 -22.62
N GLU A 362 17.54 -4.22 -23.61
CA GLU A 362 16.89 -5.45 -24.06
C GLU A 362 17.95 -6.46 -24.55
N GLY A 363 18.00 -7.63 -23.91
CA GLY A 363 19.01 -8.67 -24.24
C GLY A 363 18.60 -9.59 -25.39
N VAL A 364 17.29 -9.79 -25.60
CA VAL A 364 16.77 -10.51 -26.77
C VAL A 364 15.68 -9.66 -27.41
N SER A 365 15.90 -9.25 -28.66
CA SER A 365 14.94 -8.41 -29.37
C SER A 365 13.58 -9.08 -29.52
N GLY A 366 12.52 -8.38 -29.10
CA GLY A 366 11.14 -8.83 -29.18
C GLY A 366 10.69 -9.70 -28.01
N THR A 367 11.36 -9.61 -26.85
CA THR A 367 11.00 -10.42 -25.68
C THR A 367 9.63 -10.04 -25.10
N ASN A 368 9.22 -8.77 -25.19
CA ASN A 368 7.90 -8.25 -24.78
C ASN A 368 7.40 -8.90 -23.47
N ALA A 369 8.21 -8.83 -22.42
CA ALA A 369 8.00 -9.56 -21.16
C ALA A 369 8.59 -8.79 -19.97
N PRO A 370 8.12 -9.08 -18.74
CA PRO A 370 8.71 -8.48 -17.55
C PRO A 370 10.17 -8.93 -17.36
N GLY A 371 11.02 -8.01 -16.92
CA GLY A 371 12.39 -8.24 -16.50
C GLY A 371 12.62 -7.75 -15.07
N THR A 372 13.76 -8.14 -14.49
CA THR A 372 14.14 -7.71 -13.14
C THR A 372 15.59 -7.24 -13.10
N ILE A 373 15.84 -6.19 -12.33
CA ILE A 373 17.18 -5.67 -12.03
C ILE A 373 17.34 -5.64 -10.54
N THR A 374 18.44 -6.19 -10.04
CA THR A 374 18.63 -6.46 -8.62
C THR A 374 19.95 -5.89 -8.12
N ALA A 375 19.91 -5.02 -7.12
CA ALA A 375 21.03 -4.47 -6.39
C ALA A 375 21.21 -5.20 -5.04
N THR A 376 22.24 -6.01 -4.89
CA THR A 376 22.60 -6.65 -3.63
C THR A 376 23.61 -5.80 -2.88
N ILE A 377 23.17 -5.13 -1.82
CA ILE A 377 24.00 -4.27 -0.97
C ILE A 377 24.76 -5.14 0.04
N LYS A 378 26.07 -4.91 0.11
CA LYS A 378 27.00 -5.59 1.00
C LYS A 378 27.49 -4.63 2.07
N ASP A 379 27.62 -5.13 3.29
CA ASP A 379 28.27 -4.40 4.38
C ASP A 379 29.79 -4.27 4.17
N SER A 380 30.46 -3.57 5.09
CA SER A 380 31.92 -3.38 5.06
C SER A 380 32.73 -4.68 5.14
N GLN A 381 32.11 -5.80 5.55
CA GLN A 381 32.73 -7.13 5.66
C GLN A 381 32.42 -8.01 4.44
N GLY A 382 31.64 -7.51 3.47
CA GLY A 382 31.25 -8.23 2.25
C GLY A 382 30.04 -9.16 2.43
N SER A 383 29.38 -9.15 3.59
CA SER A 383 28.17 -9.94 3.82
C SER A 383 26.98 -9.29 3.14
N THR A 384 26.04 -10.08 2.61
CA THR A 384 24.76 -9.53 2.11
C THR A 384 24.03 -8.91 3.28
N PHE A 385 23.76 -7.61 3.17
CA PHE A 385 22.99 -6.87 4.15
C PHE A 385 21.54 -6.69 3.68
N MET A 386 21.36 -6.30 2.41
CA MET A 386 20.08 -6.05 1.76
C MET A 386 20.17 -6.46 0.29
N THR A 387 19.03 -6.76 -0.32
CA THR A 387 18.88 -6.70 -1.78
C THR A 387 17.76 -5.68 -2.14
N ARG A 388 17.76 -5.10 -3.34
CA ARG A 388 16.64 -4.31 -3.89
C ARG A 388 16.40 -4.74 -5.34
N THR A 389 15.15 -4.99 -5.72
CA THR A 389 14.80 -5.50 -7.06
C THR A 389 13.76 -4.60 -7.67
N LYS A 390 14.01 -4.14 -8.88
CA LYS A 390 13.08 -3.38 -9.68
C LYS A 390 12.57 -4.26 -10.82
N THR A 391 11.25 -4.41 -10.89
CA THR A 391 10.58 -5.03 -12.04
C THR A 391 10.43 -3.97 -13.13
N VAL A 392 10.78 -4.35 -14.35
CA VAL A 392 10.74 -3.48 -15.53
C VAL A 392 10.02 -4.19 -16.66
N TRP A 393 9.39 -3.46 -17.58
CA TRP A 393 8.89 -4.02 -18.82
C TRP A 393 9.99 -3.98 -19.89
N VAL A 394 10.23 -5.09 -20.59
CA VAL A 394 11.25 -5.17 -21.64
C VAL A 394 10.58 -5.30 -23.01
N GLY A 395 10.73 -4.28 -23.85
CA GLY A 395 10.24 -4.26 -25.22
C GLY A 395 8.84 -3.64 -25.42
N ALA A 396 8.19 -4.03 -26.52
CA ALA A 396 6.88 -3.49 -26.92
C ALA A 396 5.73 -4.05 -26.05
N PRO A 397 4.53 -3.43 -26.05
CA PRO A 397 3.44 -3.87 -25.20
C PRO A 397 2.92 -5.27 -25.59
N TYR A 398 2.59 -6.07 -24.58
CA TYR A 398 1.91 -7.35 -24.77
C TYR A 398 0.45 -7.28 -24.29
N ILE A 399 -0.47 -7.70 -25.16
CA ILE A 399 -1.90 -7.79 -24.86
C ILE A 399 -2.22 -9.24 -24.55
N ASN A 400 -2.78 -9.52 -23.37
CA ASN A 400 -3.19 -10.88 -23.04
C ASN A 400 -4.50 -11.22 -23.78
N PRO A 401 -4.52 -12.22 -24.70
CA PRO A 401 -5.72 -12.57 -25.46
C PRO A 401 -6.94 -12.92 -24.60
N ASN A 402 -6.72 -13.44 -23.39
CA ASN A 402 -7.79 -13.84 -22.47
C ASN A 402 -8.51 -12.66 -21.82
N THR A 403 -7.96 -11.45 -21.96
CA THR A 403 -8.56 -10.21 -21.43
C THR A 403 -9.33 -9.44 -22.50
N ILE A 404 -9.33 -9.95 -23.74
CA ILE A 404 -10.10 -9.34 -24.83
C ILE A 404 -11.56 -9.71 -24.63
N GLU A 405 -12.39 -8.71 -24.39
CA GLU A 405 -13.82 -8.86 -24.22
C GLU A 405 -14.56 -8.11 -25.31
N PHE A 406 -15.68 -8.68 -25.75
CA PHE A 406 -16.56 -8.12 -26.78
C PHE A 406 -17.94 -7.89 -26.18
N TYR A 407 -18.55 -6.77 -26.53
CA TYR A 407 -19.85 -6.39 -25.99
C TYR A 407 -20.74 -5.83 -27.09
N ASN A 408 -22.01 -6.16 -26.98
CA ASN A 408 -23.09 -5.55 -27.73
C ASN A 408 -24.36 -5.60 -26.86
N SER A 409 -25.17 -4.53 -26.86
CA SER A 409 -26.38 -4.44 -26.04
C SER A 409 -27.56 -5.27 -26.57
N GLU A 410 -27.53 -5.64 -27.85
CA GLU A 410 -28.58 -6.37 -28.56
C GLU A 410 -28.26 -7.88 -28.67
N ALA A 411 -26.99 -8.28 -28.50
CA ALA A 411 -26.55 -9.67 -28.56
C ALA A 411 -26.57 -10.36 -27.18
N SER A 412 -26.42 -11.69 -27.19
CA SER A 412 -26.00 -12.41 -25.97
C SER A 412 -24.56 -12.01 -25.55
N THR A 413 -24.25 -12.03 -24.24
CA THR A 413 -22.95 -11.57 -23.72
C THR A 413 -21.77 -12.26 -24.42
N GLY A 414 -20.83 -11.48 -24.96
CA GLY A 414 -19.62 -11.97 -25.62
C GLY A 414 -19.71 -12.14 -27.15
N LYS A 415 -20.85 -11.83 -27.75
CA LYS A 415 -21.05 -11.84 -29.21
C LYS A 415 -21.29 -10.45 -29.78
N LEU A 416 -20.99 -10.29 -31.06
CA LEU A 416 -21.21 -9.06 -31.82
C LEU A 416 -22.36 -9.24 -32.82
N CYS A 417 -22.97 -8.15 -33.26
CA CYS A 417 -24.07 -8.17 -34.21
C CYS A 417 -23.58 -7.91 -35.64
N ALA A 418 -23.91 -8.81 -36.57
CA ALA A 418 -23.62 -8.64 -37.99
C ALA A 418 -24.52 -7.58 -38.66
N ASN A 419 -25.71 -7.35 -38.08
CA ASN A 419 -26.77 -6.51 -38.64
C ASN A 419 -27.22 -5.37 -37.71
N ALA A 420 -26.52 -5.13 -36.61
CA ALA A 420 -26.77 -4.03 -35.68
C ALA A 420 -25.47 -3.33 -35.26
N PHE A 421 -25.57 -2.05 -34.91
CA PHE A 421 -24.46 -1.23 -34.39
C PHE A 421 -24.30 -1.41 -32.88
N GLY A 422 -23.24 -0.84 -32.31
CA GLY A 422 -22.93 -0.94 -30.88
C GLY A 422 -22.03 -2.13 -30.55
N ASN A 423 -21.24 -2.58 -31.52
CA ASN A 423 -20.19 -3.56 -31.28
C ASN A 423 -18.98 -2.88 -30.68
N ASP A 424 -18.67 -3.20 -29.43
CA ASP A 424 -17.52 -2.67 -28.70
C ASP A 424 -16.58 -3.80 -28.26
N PHE A 425 -15.33 -3.44 -27.98
CA PHE A 425 -14.36 -4.32 -27.37
C PHE A 425 -13.52 -3.60 -26.32
N SER A 426 -12.95 -4.37 -25.41
CA SER A 426 -11.95 -3.91 -24.43
C SER A 426 -10.85 -4.95 -24.25
N PHE A 427 -9.69 -4.52 -23.77
CA PHE A 427 -8.60 -5.42 -23.34
C PHE A 427 -7.71 -4.76 -22.30
N THR A 428 -6.80 -5.53 -21.70
CA THR A 428 -5.76 -5.00 -20.81
C THR A 428 -4.37 -5.14 -21.43
N THR A 429 -3.45 -4.29 -20.99
CA THR A 429 -2.05 -4.26 -21.45
C THR A 429 -1.10 -4.32 -20.26
N SER A 430 0.11 -4.81 -20.53
CA SER A 430 1.16 -5.11 -19.55
C SER A 430 2.19 -4.00 -19.37
N SER A 431 2.12 -2.95 -20.19
CA SER A 431 3.04 -1.80 -20.15
C SER A 431 2.35 -0.52 -20.60
N GLU A 432 3.04 0.61 -20.46
CA GLU A 432 2.70 1.85 -21.14
C GLU A 432 2.64 1.66 -22.66
N TRP A 433 1.80 2.46 -23.31
CA TRP A 433 1.42 2.33 -24.72
C TRP A 433 1.11 3.69 -25.33
N SER A 434 1.27 3.79 -26.66
CA SER A 434 0.93 4.97 -27.45
C SER A 434 -0.25 4.72 -28.40
N SER A 435 -0.37 3.51 -28.96
CA SER A 435 -1.43 3.13 -29.89
C SER A 435 -1.53 1.62 -30.05
N PHE A 436 -2.68 1.15 -30.57
CA PHE A 436 -2.91 -0.25 -30.91
C PHE A 436 -3.35 -0.40 -32.35
N ASP A 437 -2.67 -1.27 -33.10
CA ASP A 437 -3.13 -1.71 -34.41
C ASP A 437 -4.10 -2.87 -34.23
N ILE A 438 -5.22 -2.81 -34.94
CA ILE A 438 -6.27 -3.83 -34.93
C ILE A 438 -6.54 -4.28 -36.36
N LYS A 439 -6.76 -5.58 -36.53
CA LYS A 439 -7.33 -6.13 -37.77
C LYS A 439 -8.29 -7.26 -37.47
N LEU A 440 -9.33 -7.36 -38.29
CA LEU A 440 -10.23 -8.51 -38.33
C LEU A 440 -9.92 -9.33 -39.58
N THR A 441 -9.79 -10.64 -39.44
CA THR A 441 -9.61 -11.56 -40.56
C THR A 441 -10.73 -12.59 -40.59
N ASN A 442 -10.91 -13.25 -41.73
CA ASN A 442 -11.67 -14.50 -41.76
C ASN A 442 -11.06 -15.54 -40.79
N LEU A 443 -11.85 -16.56 -40.40
CA LEU A 443 -11.41 -17.59 -39.46
C LEU A 443 -10.14 -18.35 -39.92
N ALA A 444 -9.95 -18.48 -41.24
CA ALA A 444 -8.78 -19.11 -41.84
C ALA A 444 -7.53 -18.20 -41.85
N GLU A 445 -7.64 -16.94 -41.41
CA GLU A 445 -6.56 -15.96 -41.33
C GLU A 445 -5.91 -15.62 -42.69
N THR A 446 -6.62 -15.89 -43.79
CA THR A 446 -6.13 -15.68 -45.16
C THR A 446 -6.56 -14.34 -45.77
N GLN A 447 -7.60 -13.71 -45.24
CA GLN A 447 -8.13 -12.45 -45.74
C GLN A 447 -8.35 -11.46 -44.59
N THR A 448 -7.76 -10.28 -44.70
CA THR A 448 -8.08 -9.14 -43.82
C THR A 448 -9.35 -8.47 -44.32
N ILE A 449 -10.32 -8.33 -43.42
CA ILE A 449 -11.63 -7.73 -43.68
C ILE A 449 -11.55 -6.23 -43.44
N CYS A 450 -10.98 -5.85 -42.30
CA CYS A 450 -10.78 -4.46 -41.91
C CYS A 450 -9.50 -4.36 -41.06
N SER A 451 -8.95 -3.15 -41.01
CA SER A 451 -7.84 -2.81 -40.12
C SER A 451 -7.90 -1.33 -39.77
N PHE A 452 -7.60 -0.99 -38.52
CA PHE A 452 -7.60 0.38 -38.02
C PHE A 452 -6.68 0.50 -36.81
N THR A 453 -6.42 1.73 -36.37
CA THR A 453 -5.59 2.03 -35.20
C THR A 453 -6.43 2.77 -34.17
N ILE A 454 -6.27 2.41 -32.90
CA ILE A 454 -6.90 3.08 -31.77
C ILE A 454 -5.84 3.63 -30.81
N TYR A 455 -6.27 4.53 -29.94
CA TYR A 455 -5.43 5.22 -28.94
C TYR A 455 -6.00 5.05 -27.53
N ASP A 456 -6.74 3.96 -27.31
CA ASP A 456 -7.32 3.57 -26.03
C ASP A 456 -7.34 2.04 -25.95
N THR A 457 -7.58 1.46 -24.77
CA THR A 457 -7.72 0.01 -24.59
C THR A 457 -9.13 -0.51 -24.87
N GLN A 458 -9.99 0.35 -25.41
CA GLN A 458 -11.36 0.08 -25.80
C GLN A 458 -11.67 0.75 -27.15
N GLY A 459 -12.61 0.20 -27.90
CA GLY A 459 -13.00 0.77 -29.18
C GLY A 459 -14.24 0.15 -29.80
N ASP A 460 -14.71 0.78 -30.87
CA ASP A 460 -15.86 0.39 -31.67
C ASP A 460 -15.40 -0.53 -32.83
N LEU A 461 -16.12 -1.64 -33.04
CA LEU A 461 -15.87 -2.66 -34.06
C LEU A 461 -16.91 -2.60 -35.20
N ASP A 462 -17.77 -1.58 -35.22
CA ASP A 462 -18.78 -1.36 -36.28
C ASP A 462 -18.14 -0.92 -37.61
N LEU A 463 -16.85 -0.55 -37.60
CA LEU A 463 -16.07 -0.25 -38.81
C LEU A 463 -15.87 -1.47 -39.73
N CYS A 464 -16.13 -2.68 -39.23
CA CYS A 464 -15.90 -3.94 -39.91
C CYS A 464 -17.23 -4.57 -40.33
N SER A 465 -17.73 -4.23 -41.52
CA SER A 465 -18.95 -4.87 -42.05
C SER A 465 -18.69 -6.34 -42.40
N VAL A 466 -19.32 -7.24 -41.66
CA VAL A 466 -19.19 -8.69 -41.82
C VAL A 466 -20.54 -9.38 -41.81
N SER A 467 -20.63 -10.56 -42.43
CA SER A 467 -21.78 -11.45 -42.26
C SER A 467 -21.66 -12.22 -40.96
N ASP A 468 -22.76 -12.81 -40.51
CA ASP A 468 -22.83 -13.76 -39.41
C ASP A 468 -21.82 -14.91 -39.59
N GLY A 469 -21.14 -15.26 -38.50
CA GLY A 469 -20.03 -16.21 -38.48
C GLY A 469 -18.92 -15.85 -37.50
N THR A 470 -17.90 -16.70 -37.45
CA THR A 470 -16.74 -16.51 -36.56
C THR A 470 -15.56 -15.91 -37.33
N TYR A 471 -14.90 -14.94 -36.72
CA TYR A 471 -13.75 -14.22 -37.26
C TYR A 471 -12.59 -14.23 -36.27
N MET A 472 -11.40 -13.86 -36.75
CA MET A 472 -10.24 -13.68 -35.88
C MET A 472 -9.97 -12.20 -35.68
N PHE A 473 -10.06 -11.77 -34.43
CA PHE A 473 -9.66 -10.45 -33.98
C PHE A 473 -8.18 -10.46 -33.62
N TRP A 474 -7.43 -9.49 -34.12
CA TRP A 474 -6.01 -9.34 -33.87
C TRP A 474 -5.71 -7.95 -33.35
N VAL A 475 -4.84 -7.88 -32.33
CA VAL A 475 -4.36 -6.63 -31.75
C VAL A 475 -2.87 -6.70 -31.45
N ARG A 476 -2.16 -5.58 -31.62
CA ARG A 476 -0.78 -5.39 -31.15
C ARG A 476 -0.56 -3.95 -30.71
N GLY A 477 0.27 -3.76 -29.70
CA GLY A 477 0.58 -2.44 -29.14
C GLY A 477 1.85 -1.81 -29.71
N THR A 478 1.93 -0.48 -29.56
CA THR A 478 3.14 0.32 -29.79
C THR A 478 3.43 1.14 -28.54
N ASN A 479 4.72 1.28 -28.19
CA ASN A 479 5.23 2.22 -27.17
C ASN A 479 6.59 2.78 -27.64
N ASP A 480 7.35 3.40 -26.75
CA ASP A 480 8.67 3.96 -27.05
C ASP A 480 9.70 2.92 -27.49
N CYS A 481 9.51 1.64 -27.17
CA CYS A 481 10.34 0.54 -27.67
C CYS A 481 9.95 0.10 -29.10
N GLY A 482 8.86 0.65 -29.65
CA GLY A 482 8.35 0.35 -30.98
C GLY A 482 7.06 -0.49 -30.97
N THR A 483 6.71 -0.99 -32.15
CA THR A 483 5.50 -1.81 -32.35
C THR A 483 5.81 -3.29 -32.14
N ALA A 484 4.97 -3.99 -31.39
CA ALA A 484 5.11 -5.42 -31.17
C ALA A 484 5.12 -6.20 -32.49
N SER A 485 6.11 -7.06 -32.68
CA SER A 485 6.23 -7.91 -33.87
C SER A 485 5.14 -9.00 -33.92
N ASN A 486 4.79 -9.53 -32.74
CA ASN A 486 3.75 -10.52 -32.56
C ASN A 486 2.38 -9.86 -32.36
N TRP A 487 1.36 -10.51 -32.87
CA TRP A 487 -0.03 -10.12 -32.65
C TRP A 487 -0.68 -11.04 -31.62
N SER A 488 -1.43 -10.45 -30.71
CA SER A 488 -2.39 -11.18 -29.88
C SER A 488 -3.68 -11.37 -30.67
N LYS A 489 -4.31 -12.53 -30.53
CA LYS A 489 -5.52 -12.84 -31.28
C LYS A 489 -6.50 -13.69 -30.48
N THR A 490 -7.79 -13.47 -30.74
CA THR A 490 -8.88 -14.30 -30.22
C THR A 490 -9.98 -14.43 -31.28
N SER A 491 -10.82 -15.45 -31.16
CA SER A 491 -12.01 -15.57 -32.00
C SER A 491 -13.10 -14.63 -31.52
N VAL A 492 -13.82 -14.01 -32.46
CA VAL A 492 -15.03 -13.23 -32.19
C VAL A 492 -16.17 -13.78 -33.04
N GLU A 493 -17.32 -13.97 -32.43
CA GLU A 493 -18.52 -14.47 -33.11
C GLU A 493 -19.45 -13.31 -33.41
N TYR A 494 -19.86 -13.20 -34.66
CA TYR A 494 -20.93 -12.33 -35.12
C TYR A 494 -22.20 -13.15 -35.33
N GLU A 495 -23.30 -12.72 -34.72
CA GLU A 495 -24.63 -13.30 -34.92
C GLU A 495 -25.59 -12.30 -35.56
N ASP A 496 -26.65 -12.83 -36.18
CA ASP A 496 -27.84 -12.04 -36.46
C ASP A 496 -28.53 -11.80 -35.12
N CYS A 497 -28.43 -10.58 -34.59
CA CYS A 497 -29.00 -10.20 -33.30
C CYS A 497 -30.51 -9.95 -33.36
N GLY A 498 -31.15 -10.18 -34.50
CA GLY A 498 -32.55 -9.89 -34.70
C GLY A 498 -32.81 -8.39 -34.95
N GLY A 499 -33.96 -8.18 -35.59
CA GLY A 499 -34.32 -6.97 -36.34
C GLY A 499 -34.77 -7.46 -37.70
N GLN A 500 -36.07 -7.34 -37.99
CA GLN A 500 -36.60 -7.87 -39.25
C GLN A 500 -35.94 -7.19 -40.45
N PHE A 501 -35.48 -5.96 -40.24
CA PHE A 501 -34.84 -5.11 -41.22
C PHE A 501 -33.59 -4.44 -40.62
N PHE A 502 -32.59 -4.17 -41.45
CA PHE A 502 -31.44 -3.34 -41.11
C PHE A 502 -31.14 -2.33 -42.21
N LEU A 503 -30.38 -1.29 -41.86
CA LEU A 503 -29.99 -0.23 -42.78
C LEU A 503 -28.60 -0.50 -43.36
N LEU A 504 -28.54 -0.89 -44.63
CA LEU A 504 -27.30 -0.98 -45.40
C LEU A 504 -26.96 0.37 -46.01
N MET A 505 -25.72 0.82 -45.85
CA MET A 505 -25.23 2.07 -46.43
C MET A 505 -24.06 1.80 -47.36
N THR A 506 -24.19 2.16 -48.62
CA THR A 506 -23.16 1.95 -49.65
C THR A 506 -22.69 3.31 -50.18
N PRO A 507 -21.63 3.91 -49.62
CA PRO A 507 -21.06 5.13 -50.15
C PRO A 507 -20.44 4.90 -51.53
N ASN A 508 -20.67 5.83 -52.45
CA ASN A 508 -19.98 5.94 -53.72
C ASN A 508 -19.09 7.21 -53.70
N PRO A 509 -17.80 7.07 -53.35
CA PRO A 509 -16.89 8.22 -53.26
C PRO A 509 -16.71 8.97 -54.59
N SER A 510 -16.92 8.31 -55.73
CA SER A 510 -16.75 8.94 -57.05
C SER A 510 -17.88 9.90 -57.44
N SER A 511 -19.09 9.69 -56.90
CA SER A 511 -20.26 10.53 -57.17
C SER A 511 -20.71 11.36 -55.96
N SER A 512 -20.06 11.20 -54.79
CA SER A 512 -20.50 11.80 -53.51
C SER A 512 -21.96 11.46 -53.17
N GLN A 513 -22.41 10.28 -53.56
CA GLN A 513 -23.72 9.75 -53.20
C GLN A 513 -23.55 8.57 -52.25
N THR A 514 -24.52 8.36 -51.38
CA THR A 514 -24.62 7.17 -50.55
C THR A 514 -25.99 6.56 -50.78
N THR A 515 -26.01 5.29 -51.18
CA THR A 515 -27.25 4.51 -51.25
C THR A 515 -27.56 3.95 -49.88
N LEU A 516 -28.76 4.26 -49.38
CA LEU A 516 -29.30 3.70 -48.15
C LEU A 516 -30.36 2.66 -48.54
N SER A 517 -30.20 1.43 -48.08
CA SER A 517 -31.11 0.33 -48.40
C SER A 517 -31.62 -0.34 -47.12
N ILE A 518 -32.93 -0.54 -47.05
CA ILE A 518 -33.56 -1.40 -46.05
C ILE A 518 -33.42 -2.82 -46.56
N VAL A 519 -32.77 -3.67 -45.76
CA VAL A 519 -32.51 -5.06 -46.10
C VAL A 519 -33.14 -5.94 -45.03
N SER A 520 -33.81 -7.02 -45.43
CA SER A 520 -34.34 -8.02 -44.50
C SER A 520 -33.30 -9.12 -44.26
N THR A 521 -33.13 -9.54 -43.00
CA THR A 521 -32.35 -10.75 -42.66
C THR A 521 -33.23 -12.00 -42.53
N SER A 522 -34.56 -11.85 -42.64
CA SER A 522 -35.53 -12.95 -42.47
C SER A 522 -36.06 -13.49 -43.80
N THR A 523 -36.86 -14.57 -43.75
CA THR A 523 -37.61 -15.07 -44.92
C THR A 523 -38.72 -14.14 -45.38
N GLU A 524 -39.10 -13.14 -44.57
CA GLU A 524 -40.04 -12.09 -44.97
C GLU A 524 -39.31 -11.02 -45.79
N LYS A 525 -39.85 -10.73 -46.98
CA LYS A 525 -39.30 -9.70 -47.86
C LYS A 525 -39.68 -8.30 -47.37
N VAL A 526 -38.82 -7.32 -47.65
CA VAL A 526 -39.18 -5.90 -47.52
C VAL A 526 -40.40 -5.62 -48.40
N ASP A 527 -41.47 -5.08 -47.82
CA ASP A 527 -42.66 -4.70 -48.55
C ASP A 527 -42.46 -3.33 -49.20
N GLU A 528 -42.18 -3.33 -50.50
CA GLU A 528 -41.95 -2.12 -51.29
C GLU A 528 -43.14 -1.15 -51.31
N ALA A 529 -44.34 -1.61 -50.94
CA ALA A 529 -45.54 -0.78 -50.84
C ALA A 529 -45.63 -0.01 -49.50
N VAL A 530 -44.91 -0.44 -48.46
CA VAL A 530 -44.87 0.24 -47.16
C VAL A 530 -44.05 1.52 -47.27
N GLU A 531 -44.68 2.63 -46.87
CA GLU A 531 -44.03 3.93 -46.82
C GLU A 531 -43.12 4.04 -45.59
N TRP A 532 -41.91 4.55 -45.77
CA TRP A 532 -40.95 4.79 -44.68
C TRP A 532 -40.35 6.19 -44.67
N GLU A 533 -39.70 6.51 -43.58
CA GLU A 533 -39.13 7.82 -43.27
C GLU A 533 -37.63 7.72 -43.02
N LEU A 534 -36.89 8.71 -43.51
CA LEU A 534 -35.45 8.89 -43.31
C LEU A 534 -35.23 10.22 -42.58
N GLU A 535 -34.42 10.19 -41.53
CA GLU A 535 -33.87 11.34 -40.84
C GLU A 535 -32.34 11.23 -40.78
N VAL A 536 -31.65 12.33 -41.04
CA VAL A 536 -30.20 12.43 -40.93
C VAL A 536 -29.87 13.52 -39.93
N PHE A 537 -29.02 13.23 -38.96
CA PHE A 537 -28.55 14.18 -37.96
C PHE A 537 -27.03 14.36 -38.09
N ASP A 538 -26.54 15.57 -37.83
CA ASP A 538 -25.10 15.80 -37.67
C ASP A 538 -24.60 15.37 -36.27
N ALA A 539 -23.27 15.42 -36.05
CA ALA A 539 -22.64 15.07 -34.78
C ALA A 539 -23.13 15.89 -33.56
N THR A 540 -23.81 17.01 -33.79
CA THR A 540 -24.44 17.84 -32.73
C THR A 540 -25.95 17.58 -32.59
N GLN A 541 -26.45 16.50 -33.20
CA GLN A 541 -27.86 16.09 -33.24
C GLN A 541 -28.79 17.09 -33.95
N ASN A 542 -28.25 17.98 -34.79
CA ASN A 542 -29.11 18.82 -35.63
C ASN A 542 -29.61 18.03 -36.83
N LEU A 543 -30.91 18.10 -37.11
CA LEU A 543 -31.53 17.46 -38.27
C LEU A 543 -30.99 18.10 -39.57
N LYS A 544 -30.26 17.31 -40.34
CA LYS A 544 -29.61 17.68 -41.59
C LYS A 544 -30.51 17.45 -42.80
N GLU A 545 -31.22 16.34 -42.83
CA GLU A 545 -32.10 15.96 -43.93
C GLU A 545 -33.25 15.10 -43.39
N LYS A 546 -34.45 15.29 -43.92
CA LYS A 546 -35.62 14.48 -43.60
C LYS A 546 -36.43 14.20 -44.86
N LYS A 547 -36.74 12.93 -45.11
CA LYS A 547 -37.55 12.48 -46.25
C LYS A 547 -38.62 11.54 -45.71
N VAL A 548 -39.87 11.74 -46.15
CA VAL A 548 -41.03 10.97 -45.71
C VAL A 548 -41.71 10.33 -46.91
N LYS A 549 -42.50 9.28 -46.68
CA LYS A 549 -43.27 8.56 -47.72
C LYS A 549 -42.39 7.95 -48.81
N ILE A 550 -41.20 7.49 -48.41
CA ILE A 550 -40.29 6.79 -49.32
C ILE A 550 -40.90 5.41 -49.61
N LYS A 551 -40.88 4.99 -50.87
CA LYS A 551 -41.37 3.68 -51.33
C LYS A 551 -40.22 2.90 -51.96
N GLY A 552 -40.37 1.58 -52.01
CA GLY A 552 -39.27 0.69 -52.38
C GLY A 552 -38.28 0.47 -51.24
N THR A 553 -37.19 -0.22 -51.52
CA THR A 553 -36.24 -0.67 -50.49
C THR A 553 -35.04 0.25 -50.33
N GLU A 554 -34.86 1.26 -51.19
CA GLU A 554 -33.64 2.06 -51.21
C GLU A 554 -33.88 3.53 -51.54
N ILE A 555 -32.92 4.38 -51.13
CA ILE A 555 -32.85 5.79 -51.49
C ILE A 555 -31.41 6.25 -51.61
N GLU A 556 -31.14 7.11 -52.59
CA GLU A 556 -29.87 7.82 -52.66
C GLU A 556 -29.92 9.16 -51.91
N ILE A 557 -28.88 9.42 -51.12
CA ILE A 557 -28.59 10.72 -50.52
C ILE A 557 -27.29 11.29 -51.09
N ASN A 558 -27.25 12.61 -51.27
CA ASN A 558 -26.07 13.30 -51.77
C ASN A 558 -25.30 13.94 -50.61
N THR A 559 -24.10 13.45 -50.36
CA THR A 559 -23.22 13.86 -49.26
C THR A 559 -22.17 14.89 -49.70
N GLY A 560 -22.10 15.27 -50.98
CA GLY A 560 -21.05 16.15 -51.52
C GLY A 560 -20.97 17.53 -50.84
N ASN A 561 -22.11 18.06 -50.40
CA ASN A 561 -22.19 19.34 -49.69
C ASN A 561 -22.11 19.23 -48.16
N TRP A 562 -21.94 18.03 -47.62
CA TRP A 562 -21.84 17.82 -46.17
C TRP A 562 -20.43 18.15 -45.70
N LYS A 563 -20.27 18.47 -44.41
CA LYS A 563 -18.94 18.70 -43.82
C LYS A 563 -18.31 17.34 -43.52
N GLU A 564 -16.99 17.31 -43.40
CA GLU A 564 -16.32 16.13 -42.86
C GLU A 564 -16.79 15.90 -41.42
N GLY A 565 -17.13 14.65 -41.08
CA GLY A 565 -17.66 14.29 -39.78
C GLY A 565 -18.58 13.07 -39.80
N VAL A 566 -19.09 12.74 -38.61
CA VAL A 566 -20.04 11.62 -38.41
C VAL A 566 -21.47 12.14 -38.48
N TYR A 567 -22.30 11.43 -39.23
CA TYR A 567 -23.74 11.68 -39.37
C TYR A 567 -24.52 10.47 -38.87
N LEU A 568 -25.54 10.71 -38.04
CA LEU A 568 -26.45 9.66 -37.58
C LEU A 568 -27.64 9.57 -38.52
N ILE A 569 -27.83 8.42 -39.13
CA ILE A 569 -28.95 8.09 -40.00
C ILE A 569 -29.99 7.33 -39.18
N ARG A 570 -31.26 7.72 -39.29
CA ARG A 570 -32.41 7.05 -38.69
C ARG A 570 -33.45 6.78 -39.76
N VAL A 571 -33.91 5.55 -39.87
CA VAL A 571 -34.98 5.14 -40.77
C VAL A 571 -36.12 4.54 -39.96
N ASN A 572 -37.34 5.04 -40.12
CA ASN A 572 -38.54 4.47 -39.52
C ASN A 572 -39.30 3.69 -40.59
N TYR A 573 -39.28 2.37 -40.50
CA TYR A 573 -39.92 1.45 -41.43
C TYR A 573 -40.70 0.41 -40.64
N ASN A 574 -41.99 0.23 -40.98
CA ASN A 574 -42.87 -0.76 -40.34
C ASN A 574 -42.91 -0.71 -38.80
N ASN A 575 -42.92 0.50 -38.21
CA ASN A 575 -42.84 0.77 -36.76
C ASN A 575 -41.52 0.36 -36.08
N GLU A 576 -40.48 0.01 -36.85
CA GLU A 576 -39.13 -0.22 -36.36
C GLU A 576 -38.23 0.98 -36.70
N ILE A 577 -37.33 1.33 -35.77
CA ILE A 577 -36.33 2.38 -35.98
C ILE A 577 -35.00 1.69 -36.32
N LEU A 578 -34.60 1.80 -37.58
CA LEU A 578 -33.29 1.40 -38.06
C LEU A 578 -32.34 2.59 -37.93
N GLN A 579 -31.09 2.36 -37.54
CA GLN A 579 -30.12 3.43 -37.36
C GLN A 579 -28.75 3.04 -37.90
N GLY A 580 -27.96 4.02 -38.31
CA GLY A 580 -26.59 3.81 -38.74
C GLY A 580 -25.73 5.07 -38.71
N LYS A 581 -24.41 4.90 -38.60
CA LYS A 581 -23.44 6.01 -38.65
C LYS A 581 -22.85 6.11 -40.05
N LEU A 582 -22.95 7.28 -40.67
CA LEU A 582 -22.29 7.60 -41.94
C LEU A 582 -21.13 8.57 -41.68
N VAL A 583 -19.91 8.12 -41.97
CA VAL A 583 -18.72 8.96 -41.90
C VAL A 583 -18.48 9.61 -43.26
N VAL A 584 -18.62 10.93 -43.33
CA VAL A 584 -18.25 11.70 -44.52
C VAL A 584 -16.81 12.15 -44.35
N LYS A 585 -15.93 11.71 -45.26
CA LYS A 585 -14.51 12.11 -45.33
C LYS A 585 -14.26 12.77 -46.67
N LYS A 586 -13.53 13.88 -46.70
CA LYS A 586 -13.25 14.65 -47.92
C LYS A 586 -11.79 14.62 -48.33
#